data_AF-C4FGF4-F1
#
_entry.id   AF-C4FGF4-F1
#
_cell.length_a   1.000
_cell.length_b   1.000
_cell.length_c   1.000
_cell.angle_alpha   90.00
_cell.angle_beta   90.00
_cell.angle_gamma   90.00
#
_symmetry.space_group_name_H-M   'P 1'
#
loop_
_entity.id
_entity.type
_entity.pdbx_description
1 polymer ?
#
loop_
_entity_poly.entity_id
_entity_poly.type
_entity_poly.pdbx_seq_one_letter_code
_entity_poly.pdbx_strand_id
1 'polypeptide(L)'
;MDAYGAIDEWKRARGERGVNKAPDRVQDYQVEGKEADDMGVMTVSVNREGNRLLLLPYVECWGVDRLTDRFFASLKGPDVTAEDVGGALLDAFSFVECTGPLELNLEEQENCWRHDTRYKTWRAFARNNDFVDVTYYEDRYYWVCAYPPRIGDDWDDEVWRGTVPAGVSARELGQAVMDAYAAIDEWKRTHGRRAGGHEPVARSVALCDGGEVLLPGPGEGFAERTSAAGEVLLAFERAGRGGDPVASLYLAEAEWDAEADGGEAWDEWLERWEGDNGPARSVSREPCGEGPFTRRWEARNGSCLTVALLAPRPDGLAVMLSLDAARPGRRSKAVGRWEEELHRIARAATIRPGKPETDE
;
A
#
# COMPACT_ATOMS: atom_id res chain seq x y z
N MET A 1 23.52 -33.63 25.94
CA MET A 1 22.11 -33.26 25.70
C MET A 1 22.09 -32.70 24.29
N ASP A 2 21.52 -33.42 23.33
CA ASP A 2 21.49 -32.97 21.93
C ASP A 2 20.58 -31.74 21.79
N ALA A 3 20.79 -30.93 20.75
CA ALA A 3 20.07 -29.68 20.54
C ALA A 3 18.54 -29.87 20.39
N TYR A 4 18.10 -31.08 20.00
CA TYR A 4 16.68 -31.43 19.91
C TYR A 4 16.06 -31.69 21.29
N GLY A 5 16.82 -32.27 22.22
CA GLY A 5 16.41 -32.48 23.60
C GLY A 5 16.12 -31.18 24.35
N ALA A 6 16.88 -30.12 24.07
CA ALA A 6 16.66 -28.80 24.66
C ALA A 6 15.37 -28.12 24.14
N ILE A 7 15.01 -28.34 22.87
CA ILE A 7 13.78 -27.83 22.25
C ILE A 7 12.55 -28.56 22.80
N ASP A 8 12.64 -29.88 22.97
CA ASP A 8 11.56 -30.68 23.55
C ASP A 8 11.33 -30.37 25.03
N GLU A 9 12.40 -30.09 25.78
CA GLU A 9 12.35 -29.65 27.17
C GLU A 9 11.75 -28.23 27.28
N TRP A 10 12.08 -27.33 26.33
CA TRP A 10 11.46 -26.01 26.21
C TRP A 10 9.95 -26.07 25.94
N LYS A 11 9.52 -26.96 25.04
CA LYS A 11 8.09 -27.18 24.72
C LYS A 11 7.31 -27.79 25.90
N ARG A 12 7.89 -28.75 26.63
CA ARG A 12 7.24 -29.35 27.83
C ARG A 12 7.12 -28.38 28.99
N ALA A 13 8.09 -27.48 29.18
CA ALA A 13 8.10 -26.54 30.29
C ALA A 13 6.98 -25.47 30.21
N ARG A 14 6.40 -25.24 29.02
CA ARG A 14 5.37 -24.21 28.77
C ARG A 14 3.97 -24.79 28.49
N GLY A 15 3.65 -25.92 29.11
CA GLY A 15 2.37 -26.63 28.97
C GLY A 15 1.16 -25.73 28.73
N GLU A 16 0.37 -26.13 27.73
CA GLU A 16 -0.91 -25.56 27.28
C GLU A 16 -1.66 -24.78 28.37
N ARG A 17 -1.45 -23.47 28.42
CA ARG A 17 -2.36 -22.51 29.04
C ARG A 17 -2.45 -21.30 28.13
N GLY A 18 -3.68 -21.03 27.68
CA GLY A 18 -3.99 -20.01 26.69
C GLY A 18 -3.34 -18.66 27.00
N VAL A 19 -2.73 -18.06 25.98
CA VAL A 19 -2.26 -16.69 26.01
C VAL A 19 -2.65 -16.02 24.70
N ASN A 20 -3.24 -14.83 24.84
CA ASN A 20 -3.80 -13.96 23.82
C ASN A 20 -2.94 -13.84 22.56
N LYS A 21 -3.61 -13.87 21.40
CA LYS A 21 -3.08 -13.54 20.08
C LYS A 21 -2.50 -12.12 20.08
N ALA A 22 -1.18 -12.02 20.24
CA ALA A 22 -0.42 -10.91 19.68
C ALA A 22 -0.35 -11.12 18.15
N PRO A 23 -0.31 -10.08 17.31
CA PRO A 23 -0.17 -10.26 15.87
C PRO A 23 1.20 -10.88 15.59
N ASP A 24 1.18 -12.03 14.92
CA ASP A 24 2.35 -12.80 14.52
C ASP A 24 3.32 -11.92 13.71
N ARG A 25 4.59 -11.86 14.15
CA ARG A 25 5.65 -11.09 13.49
C ARG A 25 6.28 -11.97 12.41
N VAL A 26 6.59 -11.37 11.27
CA VAL A 26 7.12 -12.04 10.06
C VAL A 26 8.48 -12.72 10.22
N GLN A 27 9.19 -12.49 11.32
CA GLN A 27 10.40 -13.25 11.64
C GLN A 27 10.14 -14.71 12.02
N ASP A 28 8.87 -15.10 12.21
CA ASP A 28 8.43 -16.45 12.57
C ASP A 28 8.10 -17.35 11.36
N TYR A 29 8.20 -16.85 10.11
CA TYR A 29 7.91 -17.67 8.90
C TYR A 29 9.07 -18.54 8.39
N GLN A 30 10.16 -18.65 9.14
CA GLN A 30 11.16 -19.71 8.93
C GLN A 30 11.44 -20.39 10.27
N VAL A 31 10.57 -21.33 10.65
CA VAL A 31 10.78 -22.28 11.76
C VAL A 31 10.93 -23.71 11.23
N GLU A 32 10.92 -23.91 9.92
CA GLU A 32 11.35 -25.17 9.30
C GLU A 32 12.86 -25.05 9.03
N GLY A 33 13.64 -25.92 9.68
CA GLY A 33 15.09 -25.96 9.48
C GLY A 33 15.42 -26.30 8.03
N LYS A 34 16.53 -25.76 7.54
CA LYS A 34 17.06 -25.96 6.19
C LYS A 34 17.11 -27.46 5.84
N GLU A 35 16.50 -27.88 4.73
CA GLU A 35 16.59 -29.27 4.26
C GLU A 35 18.03 -29.57 3.80
N ALA A 36 18.43 -30.84 3.81
CA ALA A 36 19.80 -31.25 3.46
C ALA A 36 20.21 -30.84 2.03
N ASP A 37 19.24 -30.62 1.14
CA ASP A 37 19.43 -30.22 -0.26
C ASP A 37 19.62 -28.70 -0.44
N ASP A 38 19.41 -27.90 0.62
CA ASP A 38 19.63 -26.44 0.62
C ASP A 38 21.03 -26.05 1.15
N MET A 39 21.81 -27.02 1.61
CA MET A 39 23.18 -26.81 2.09
C MET A 39 24.07 -26.31 0.94
N GLY A 40 24.55 -25.05 1.00
CA GLY A 40 25.38 -24.44 -0.05
C GLY A 40 24.68 -23.41 -0.93
N VAL A 41 23.40 -23.10 -0.65
CA VAL A 41 22.67 -22.00 -1.26
C VAL A 41 23.01 -20.69 -0.54
N MET A 42 23.48 -19.68 -1.29
CA MET A 42 23.78 -18.34 -0.79
C MET A 42 22.86 -17.32 -1.44
N THR A 43 22.28 -16.40 -0.69
CA THR A 43 21.34 -15.40 -1.22
C THR A 43 21.76 -13.99 -0.87
N VAL A 44 21.56 -13.04 -1.79
CA VAL A 44 21.76 -11.61 -1.59
C VAL A 44 20.49 -10.86 -1.94
N SER A 45 20.01 -10.04 -1.01
CA SER A 45 18.92 -9.11 -1.21
C SER A 45 19.42 -7.85 -1.90
N VAL A 46 18.81 -7.47 -3.03
CA VAL A 46 19.10 -6.21 -3.75
C VAL A 46 17.86 -5.32 -3.69
N ASN A 47 17.98 -4.17 -3.03
CA ASN A 47 16.88 -3.23 -2.80
C ASN A 47 17.11 -1.91 -3.54
N ARG A 48 16.21 -1.55 -4.47
CA ARG A 48 16.30 -0.33 -5.29
C ARG A 48 15.37 0.77 -4.82
N GLU A 49 15.91 1.95 -4.52
CA GLU A 49 15.15 3.20 -4.33
C GLU A 49 15.70 4.28 -5.26
N GLY A 50 14.95 4.64 -6.31
CA GLY A 50 15.44 5.59 -7.32
C GLY A 50 16.76 5.09 -7.93
N ASN A 51 17.82 5.88 -7.83
CA ASN A 51 19.15 5.56 -8.35
C ASN A 51 20.08 4.93 -7.28
N ARG A 52 19.52 4.32 -6.23
CA ARG A 52 20.27 3.63 -5.18
C ARG A 52 19.96 2.14 -5.23
N LEU A 53 21.00 1.31 -5.16
CA LEU A 53 20.92 -0.12 -4.90
C LEU A 53 21.58 -0.44 -3.55
N LEU A 54 20.86 -1.12 -2.67
CA LEU A 54 21.37 -1.64 -1.40
C LEU A 54 21.41 -3.16 -1.46
N LEU A 55 22.61 -3.72 -1.36
CA LEU A 55 22.86 -5.15 -1.34
C LEU A 55 23.11 -5.60 0.09
N LEU A 56 22.39 -6.63 0.53
CA LEU A 56 22.47 -7.21 1.87
C LEU A 56 22.49 -8.74 1.73
N PRO A 57 23.54 -9.43 2.18
CA PRO A 57 23.61 -10.88 2.12
C PRO A 57 22.73 -11.54 3.19
N TYR A 58 22.29 -12.76 2.90
CA TYR A 58 21.78 -13.69 3.89
C TYR A 58 22.91 -14.59 4.39
N VAL A 59 22.92 -14.84 5.69
CA VAL A 59 23.85 -15.76 6.36
C VAL A 59 23.07 -16.76 7.18
N GLU A 60 23.59 -17.97 7.29
CA GLU A 60 22.99 -18.99 8.16
C GLU A 60 23.09 -18.53 9.62
N CYS A 61 21.96 -18.44 10.31
CA CYS A 61 21.86 -18.05 11.70
C CYS A 61 20.86 -18.97 12.40
N TRP A 62 21.35 -19.79 13.33
CA TRP A 62 20.54 -20.79 14.04
C TRP A 62 19.79 -21.77 13.12
N GLY A 63 20.42 -22.16 12.00
CA GLY A 63 19.85 -23.11 11.03
C GLY A 63 18.81 -22.53 10.06
N VAL A 64 18.69 -21.19 10.00
CA VAL A 64 17.83 -20.47 9.05
C VAL A 64 18.59 -19.30 8.43
N ASP A 65 18.27 -18.95 7.19
CA ASP A 65 18.94 -17.84 6.50
C ASP A 65 18.40 -16.49 6.98
N ARG A 66 19.28 -15.63 7.49
CA ARG A 66 18.92 -14.32 8.02
C ARG A 66 19.68 -13.22 7.30
N LEU A 67 18.98 -12.15 6.96
CA LEU A 67 19.59 -10.95 6.39
C LEU A 67 20.56 -10.33 7.41
N THR A 68 21.75 -9.97 6.97
CA THR A 68 22.75 -9.32 7.82
C THR A 68 23.29 -8.06 7.17
N ASP A 69 23.75 -7.13 8.00
CA ASP A 69 24.45 -5.92 7.59
C ASP A 69 25.92 -5.89 8.00
N ARG A 70 26.45 -7.01 8.52
CA ARG A 70 27.89 -7.18 8.77
C ARG A 70 28.71 -7.05 7.48
N PHE A 71 28.05 -7.24 6.33
CA PHE A 71 28.45 -6.72 5.04
C PHE A 71 27.25 -6.04 4.39
N PHE A 72 27.48 -4.91 3.72
CA PHE A 72 26.50 -4.30 2.82
C PHE A 72 27.22 -3.50 1.74
N ALA A 73 26.59 -3.37 0.57
CA ALA A 73 27.03 -2.43 -0.46
C ALA A 73 25.89 -1.46 -0.79
N SER A 74 26.17 -0.16 -0.77
CA SER A 74 25.22 0.87 -1.23
C SER A 74 25.77 1.61 -2.43
N LEU A 75 25.29 1.24 -3.61
CA LEU A 75 25.64 1.87 -4.88
C LEU A 75 24.68 3.03 -5.14
N LYS A 76 25.21 4.23 -5.41
CA LYS A 76 24.42 5.46 -5.54
C LYS A 76 24.84 6.25 -6.79
N GLY A 77 23.84 6.77 -7.48
CA GLY A 77 24.04 7.74 -8.56
C GLY A 77 23.59 7.21 -9.92
N PRO A 78 23.39 8.09 -10.90
CA PRO A 78 22.94 7.70 -12.23
C PRO A 78 23.98 6.90 -13.01
N ASP A 79 25.25 6.92 -12.58
CA ASP A 79 26.38 6.28 -13.27
C ASP A 79 26.67 4.86 -12.79
N VAL A 80 25.83 4.29 -11.90
CA VAL A 80 25.98 2.89 -11.44
C VAL A 80 25.82 1.96 -12.64
N THR A 81 26.87 1.19 -12.93
CA THR A 81 26.92 0.27 -14.07
C THR A 81 26.61 -1.16 -13.68
N ALA A 82 26.35 -2.02 -14.67
CA ALA A 82 26.23 -3.46 -14.46
C ALA A 82 27.53 -4.08 -13.88
N GLU A 83 28.70 -3.55 -14.23
CA GLU A 83 29.98 -4.02 -13.65
C GLU A 83 30.01 -3.76 -12.13
N ASP A 84 29.59 -2.56 -11.70
CA ASP A 84 29.57 -2.19 -10.27
C ASP A 84 28.60 -3.07 -9.47
N VAL A 85 27.42 -3.35 -10.04
CA VAL A 85 26.40 -4.21 -9.41
C VAL A 85 26.91 -5.64 -9.29
N GLY A 86 27.48 -6.18 -10.36
CA GLY A 86 28.01 -7.54 -10.36
C GLY A 86 29.21 -7.70 -9.43
N GLY A 87 30.11 -6.72 -9.40
CA GLY A 87 31.25 -6.71 -8.47
C GLY A 87 30.80 -6.74 -7.01
N ALA A 88 29.82 -5.89 -6.67
CA ALA A 88 29.27 -5.86 -5.32
C ALA A 88 28.54 -7.15 -4.92
N LEU A 89 27.91 -7.85 -5.88
CA LEU A 89 27.33 -9.18 -5.65
C LEU A 89 28.40 -10.24 -5.39
N LEU A 90 29.46 -10.26 -6.19
CA LEU A 90 30.56 -11.22 -5.99
C LEU A 90 31.23 -11.00 -4.63
N ASP A 91 31.46 -9.75 -4.24
CA ASP A 91 31.99 -9.41 -2.90
C ASP A 91 31.05 -9.90 -1.78
N ALA A 92 29.73 -9.76 -1.96
CA ALA A 92 28.73 -10.25 -1.01
C ALA A 92 28.73 -11.78 -0.89
N PHE A 93 28.81 -12.50 -2.02
CA PHE A 93 28.91 -13.96 -2.00
C PHE A 93 30.21 -14.44 -1.36
N SER A 94 31.35 -13.82 -1.70
CA SER A 94 32.63 -14.09 -1.04
C SER A 94 32.58 -13.84 0.45
N PHE A 95 31.86 -12.80 0.91
CA PHE A 95 31.61 -12.58 2.33
C PHE A 95 30.85 -13.76 2.97
N VAL A 96 29.74 -14.22 2.38
CA VAL A 96 28.96 -15.34 2.92
C VAL A 96 29.80 -16.62 2.99
N GLU A 97 30.51 -16.92 1.91
CA GLU A 97 31.40 -18.09 1.81
C GLU A 97 32.51 -18.07 2.86
N CYS A 98 33.16 -16.92 3.07
CA CYS A 98 34.26 -16.79 4.02
C CYS A 98 33.82 -16.73 5.48
N THR A 99 32.58 -16.27 5.75
CA THR A 99 32.12 -16.00 7.11
C THR A 99 31.50 -17.23 7.77
N GLY A 100 30.84 -18.10 6.99
CA GLY A 100 30.08 -19.23 7.53
C GLY A 100 28.90 -18.79 8.41
N PRO A 101 28.34 -19.70 9.23
CA PRO A 101 27.21 -19.39 10.09
C PRO A 101 27.51 -18.29 11.11
N LEU A 102 26.56 -17.38 11.30
CA LEU A 102 26.66 -16.25 12.22
C LEU A 102 25.58 -16.31 13.30
N GLU A 103 25.96 -16.00 14.54
CA GLU A 103 24.99 -15.65 15.58
C GLU A 103 24.66 -14.15 15.50
N LEU A 104 23.40 -13.83 15.18
CA LEU A 104 22.89 -12.47 15.11
C LEU A 104 21.94 -12.23 16.28
N ASN A 105 22.15 -11.14 17.02
CA ASN A 105 21.21 -10.73 18.06
C ASN A 105 19.93 -10.11 17.45
N LEU A 106 18.88 -9.94 18.26
CA LEU A 106 17.59 -9.40 17.78
C LEU A 106 17.71 -7.99 17.20
N GLU A 107 18.59 -7.15 17.75
CA GLU A 107 18.79 -5.77 17.27
C GLU A 107 19.45 -5.75 15.89
N GLU A 108 20.47 -6.58 15.66
CA GLU A 108 21.11 -6.78 14.35
C GLU A 108 20.07 -7.25 13.31
N GLN A 109 19.24 -8.22 13.69
CA GLN A 109 18.18 -8.74 12.80
C GLN A 109 17.12 -7.68 12.47
N GLU A 110 16.67 -6.88 13.45
CA GLU A 110 15.62 -5.88 13.25
C GLU A 110 16.11 -4.63 12.48
N ASN A 111 17.42 -4.37 12.42
CA ASN A 111 17.98 -3.11 11.93
C ASN A 111 18.93 -3.22 10.73
N CYS A 112 19.25 -4.42 10.24
CA CYS A 112 20.19 -4.62 9.12
C CYS A 112 19.88 -3.83 7.83
N TRP A 113 18.64 -3.43 7.61
CA TRP A 113 18.21 -2.65 6.44
C TRP A 113 18.42 -1.13 6.57
N ARG A 114 18.81 -0.63 7.75
CA ARG A 114 18.87 0.82 8.06
C ARG A 114 20.04 1.57 7.43
N HIS A 115 20.76 0.93 6.51
CA HIS A 115 21.87 1.55 5.80
C HIS A 115 21.41 2.43 4.66
N ASP A 116 21.92 3.66 4.65
CA ASP A 116 21.72 4.62 3.56
C ASP A 116 20.27 4.80 3.15
N THR A 117 19.39 4.85 4.15
CA THR A 117 17.96 5.02 3.98
C THR A 117 17.38 6.05 4.94
N ARG A 118 16.30 6.69 4.53
CA ARG A 118 15.54 7.67 5.34
C ARG A 118 14.40 7.03 6.13
N TYR A 119 14.12 5.74 5.91
CA TYR A 119 12.97 5.07 6.50
C TYR A 119 13.23 4.69 7.95
N LYS A 120 12.20 4.86 8.80
CA LYS A 120 12.29 4.58 10.25
C LYS A 120 11.72 3.22 10.63
N THR A 121 11.05 2.55 9.71
CA THR A 121 10.44 1.23 9.92
C THR A 121 10.72 0.32 8.73
N TRP A 122 10.87 -0.98 8.99
CA TRP A 122 11.08 -2.00 7.94
C TRP A 122 9.99 -1.93 6.88
N ARG A 123 8.72 -1.87 7.30
CA ARG A 123 7.57 -1.76 6.39
C ARG A 123 7.65 -0.56 5.44
N ALA A 124 8.13 0.59 5.93
CA ALA A 124 8.32 1.76 5.08
C ALA A 124 9.50 1.57 4.11
N PHE A 125 10.58 0.93 4.55
CA PHE A 125 11.69 0.57 3.67
C PHE A 125 11.24 -0.40 2.57
N ALA A 126 10.65 -1.54 2.95
CA ALA A 126 10.26 -2.63 2.07
C ALA A 126 9.26 -2.18 0.99
N ARG A 127 8.28 -1.33 1.35
CA ARG A 127 7.28 -0.82 0.39
C ARG A 127 7.85 0.18 -0.62
N ASN A 128 8.89 0.93 -0.25
CA ASN A 128 9.45 1.99 -1.10
C ASN A 128 10.74 1.57 -1.81
N ASN A 129 11.14 0.30 -1.68
CA ASN A 129 12.25 -0.27 -2.42
C ASN A 129 11.74 -1.41 -3.29
N ASP A 130 12.17 -1.43 -4.54
CA ASP A 130 12.00 -2.60 -5.39
C ASP A 130 12.97 -3.67 -4.97
N PHE A 131 12.59 -4.92 -5.17
CA PHE A 131 13.31 -6.03 -4.60
C PHE A 131 13.61 -7.10 -5.63
N VAL A 132 14.89 -7.45 -5.68
CA VAL A 132 15.45 -8.58 -6.42
C VAL A 132 16.23 -9.43 -5.42
N ASP A 133 16.03 -10.74 -5.47
CA ASP A 133 16.91 -11.71 -4.83
C ASP A 133 17.86 -12.28 -5.89
N VAL A 134 19.12 -12.42 -5.48
CA VAL A 134 20.11 -13.19 -6.24
C VAL A 134 20.56 -14.36 -5.39
N THR A 135 20.30 -15.57 -5.85
CA THR A 135 20.63 -16.82 -5.16
C THR A 135 21.63 -17.63 -5.96
N TYR A 136 22.72 -18.05 -5.33
CA TYR A 136 23.77 -18.88 -5.90
C TYR A 136 23.66 -20.32 -5.44
N TYR A 137 23.65 -21.25 -6.41
CA TYR A 137 23.55 -22.68 -6.17
C TYR A 137 24.89 -23.37 -6.48
N GLU A 138 25.67 -23.62 -5.43
CA GLU A 138 26.81 -24.56 -5.40
C GLU A 138 27.69 -24.56 -6.67
N ASP A 139 28.21 -23.40 -7.07
CA ASP A 139 29.14 -23.29 -8.22
C ASP A 139 28.58 -23.64 -9.60
N ARG A 140 27.26 -23.67 -9.74
CA ARG A 140 26.60 -23.98 -11.02
C ARG A 140 26.01 -22.74 -11.68
N TYR A 141 25.17 -22.01 -10.97
CA TYR A 141 24.47 -20.85 -11.52
C TYR A 141 23.92 -19.93 -10.43
N TYR A 142 23.61 -18.70 -10.83
CA TYR A 142 22.81 -17.75 -10.09
C TYR A 142 21.37 -17.76 -10.61
N TRP A 143 20.40 -17.77 -9.70
CA TRP A 143 19.05 -17.31 -9.96
C TRP A 143 18.92 -15.85 -9.59
N VAL A 144 18.32 -15.07 -10.48
CA VAL A 144 17.98 -13.68 -10.25
C VAL A 144 16.46 -13.59 -10.33
N CYS A 145 15.83 -13.33 -9.18
CA CYS A 145 14.38 -13.33 -9.04
C CYS A 145 13.90 -11.91 -8.72
N ALA A 146 13.02 -11.39 -9.56
CA ALA A 146 12.35 -10.11 -9.33
C ALA A 146 10.96 -10.35 -8.74
N TYR A 147 10.60 -9.52 -7.77
CA TYR A 147 9.31 -9.61 -7.08
C TYR A 147 8.47 -8.36 -7.32
N PRO A 148 7.14 -8.46 -7.24
CA PRO A 148 6.28 -7.29 -7.32
C PRO A 148 6.50 -6.39 -6.08
N PRO A 149 6.12 -5.10 -6.15
CA PRO A 149 6.26 -4.19 -5.01
C PRO A 149 5.56 -4.73 -3.76
N ARG A 150 6.31 -4.82 -2.65
CA ARG A 150 5.84 -5.41 -1.39
C ARG A 150 4.65 -4.61 -0.81
N ILE A 151 3.48 -5.24 -0.71
CA ILE A 151 2.25 -4.67 -0.13
C ILE A 151 2.15 -4.96 1.39
N GLY A 152 2.93 -5.93 1.86
CA GLY A 152 3.04 -6.32 3.26
C GLY A 152 4.42 -6.92 3.53
N ASP A 153 4.45 -7.89 4.42
CA ASP A 153 5.67 -8.59 4.80
C ASP A 153 5.90 -9.89 4.00
N ASP A 154 4.87 -10.36 3.27
CA ASP A 154 4.91 -11.53 2.38
C ASP A 154 5.24 -11.15 0.92
N TRP A 155 5.72 -12.14 0.18
CA TRP A 155 6.18 -12.02 -1.20
C TRP A 155 5.12 -12.69 -2.09
N ASP A 156 4.60 -11.98 -3.08
CA ASP A 156 3.79 -12.58 -4.15
C ASP A 156 4.72 -13.28 -5.17
N ASP A 157 4.13 -14.06 -6.09
CA ASP A 157 4.84 -14.76 -7.17
C ASP A 157 5.83 -13.86 -7.91
N GLU A 158 6.99 -14.43 -8.28
CA GLU A 158 8.04 -13.74 -9.03
C GLU A 158 7.51 -13.17 -10.35
N VAL A 159 7.80 -11.89 -10.61
CA VAL A 159 7.41 -11.23 -11.86
C VAL A 159 8.37 -11.58 -13.01
N TRP A 160 9.59 -12.00 -12.65
CA TRP A 160 10.61 -12.42 -13.59
C TRP A 160 11.68 -13.26 -12.89
N ARG A 161 12.20 -14.26 -13.60
CA ARG A 161 13.32 -15.11 -13.17
C ARG A 161 14.34 -15.24 -14.29
N GLY A 162 15.60 -15.03 -13.98
CA GLY A 162 16.74 -15.29 -14.85
C GLY A 162 17.70 -16.30 -14.25
N THR A 163 18.33 -17.10 -15.10
CA THR A 163 19.42 -18.01 -14.72
C THR A 163 20.71 -17.56 -15.38
N VAL A 164 21.74 -17.34 -14.58
CA VAL A 164 23.07 -16.90 -15.04
C VAL A 164 24.09 -17.98 -14.68
N PRO A 165 24.87 -18.55 -15.62
CA PRO A 165 25.90 -19.55 -15.28
C PRO A 165 26.93 -19.02 -14.29
N ALA A 166 27.48 -19.88 -13.44
CA ALA A 166 28.63 -19.53 -12.62
C ALA A 166 29.86 -19.25 -13.51
N GLY A 167 30.75 -18.35 -13.05
CA GLY A 167 31.98 -17.98 -13.78
C GLY A 167 31.81 -16.97 -14.91
N VAL A 168 30.61 -16.41 -15.10
CA VAL A 168 30.41 -15.23 -15.97
C VAL A 168 31.14 -14.01 -15.40
N SER A 169 31.31 -12.98 -16.23
CA SER A 169 31.87 -11.71 -15.78
C SER A 169 30.95 -10.99 -14.78
N ALA A 170 31.53 -10.12 -13.94
CA ALA A 170 30.77 -9.24 -13.06
C ALA A 170 29.72 -8.44 -13.86
N ARG A 171 30.10 -7.88 -15.02
CA ARG A 171 29.17 -7.22 -15.94
C ARG A 171 27.93 -8.04 -16.27
N GLU A 172 28.11 -9.32 -16.62
CA GLU A 172 27.01 -10.18 -17.06
C GLU A 172 26.07 -10.51 -15.89
N LEU A 173 26.63 -10.80 -14.71
CA LEU A 173 25.84 -11.00 -13.50
C LEU A 173 25.05 -9.74 -13.12
N GLY A 174 25.70 -8.58 -13.13
CA GLY A 174 25.03 -7.32 -12.83
C GLY A 174 24.01 -6.91 -13.90
N GLN A 175 24.23 -7.29 -15.17
CA GLN A 175 23.26 -7.04 -16.24
C GLN A 175 21.96 -7.82 -15.98
N ALA A 176 22.04 -9.06 -15.50
CA ALA A 176 20.84 -9.83 -15.16
C ALA A 176 20.00 -9.16 -14.06
N VAL A 177 20.65 -8.50 -13.09
CA VAL A 177 19.96 -7.71 -12.05
C VAL A 177 19.32 -6.45 -12.63
N MET A 178 20.01 -5.77 -13.54
CA MET A 178 19.44 -4.62 -14.26
C MET A 178 18.23 -5.02 -15.11
N ASP A 179 18.29 -6.17 -15.76
CA ASP A 179 17.18 -6.75 -16.54
C ASP A 179 16.02 -7.13 -15.62
N ALA A 180 16.29 -7.71 -14.44
CA ALA A 180 15.30 -8.00 -13.41
C ALA A 180 14.58 -6.71 -12.95
N TYR A 181 15.33 -5.62 -12.73
CA TYR A 181 14.74 -4.33 -12.39
C TYR A 181 13.98 -3.67 -13.54
N ALA A 182 14.41 -3.87 -14.78
CA ALA A 182 13.67 -3.46 -15.97
C ALA A 182 12.35 -4.24 -16.11
N ALA A 183 12.35 -5.53 -15.74
CA ALA A 183 11.14 -6.34 -15.66
C ALA A 183 10.22 -5.86 -14.53
N ILE A 184 10.75 -5.43 -13.39
CA ILE A 184 9.95 -4.76 -12.35
C ILE A 184 9.38 -3.44 -12.87
N ASP A 185 10.16 -2.64 -13.59
CA ASP A 185 9.67 -1.40 -14.19
C ASP A 185 8.58 -1.66 -15.25
N GLU A 186 8.73 -2.72 -16.04
CA GLU A 186 7.71 -3.18 -16.97
C GLU A 186 6.47 -3.69 -16.27
N TRP A 187 6.63 -4.53 -15.26
CA TRP A 187 5.55 -5.01 -14.43
C TRP A 187 4.86 -3.82 -13.76
N LYS A 188 5.58 -2.80 -13.30
CA LYS A 188 5.01 -1.56 -12.76
C LYS A 188 4.38 -0.66 -13.82
N ARG A 189 4.74 -0.79 -15.09
CA ARG A 189 4.04 -0.11 -16.19
C ARG A 189 2.74 -0.84 -16.55
N THR A 190 2.74 -2.17 -16.44
CA THR A 190 1.64 -3.05 -16.86
C THR A 190 0.62 -3.31 -15.73
N HIS A 191 1.09 -3.47 -14.50
CA HIS A 191 0.36 -3.86 -13.28
C HIS A 191 0.51 -2.84 -12.15
N GLY A 192 1.69 -2.21 -12.04
CA GLY A 192 1.76 -0.92 -11.36
C GLY A 192 0.79 -0.03 -12.12
N ARG A 193 -0.27 0.35 -11.42
CA ARG A 193 -1.47 0.91 -12.01
C ARG A 193 -1.10 1.91 -13.10
N ARG A 194 -1.86 1.90 -14.18
CA ARG A 194 -2.31 3.16 -14.79
C ARG A 194 -2.77 4.09 -13.65
N ALA A 195 -1.85 4.84 -13.08
CA ALA A 195 -2.01 6.25 -12.75
C ALA A 195 -1.78 7.06 -14.04
N GLY A 196 -2.34 6.57 -15.14
CA GLY A 196 -2.17 7.06 -16.49
C GLY A 196 -3.45 6.76 -17.24
N GLY A 197 -4.35 7.75 -17.24
CA GLY A 197 -5.50 7.85 -18.13
C GLY A 197 -6.30 6.57 -18.34
N HIS A 198 -7.04 6.11 -17.32
CA HIS A 198 -8.42 5.81 -17.69
C HIS A 198 -9.11 7.16 -17.80
N GLU A 199 -9.69 7.44 -18.96
CA GLU A 199 -10.86 8.32 -18.97
C GLU A 199 -11.73 7.88 -17.78
N PRO A 200 -12.11 8.79 -16.88
CA PRO A 200 -12.87 8.42 -15.69
C PRO A 200 -14.13 7.67 -16.13
N VAL A 201 -14.09 6.33 -16.03
CA VAL A 201 -15.16 5.49 -16.58
C VAL A 201 -16.39 5.83 -15.77
N ALA A 202 -17.41 6.36 -16.44
CA ALA A 202 -18.64 6.72 -15.77
C ALA A 202 -19.21 5.51 -15.02
N ARG A 203 -19.67 5.73 -13.81
CA ARG A 203 -20.37 4.74 -13.00
C ARG A 203 -21.84 5.09 -12.98
N SER A 204 -22.67 4.08 -13.20
CA SER A 204 -24.09 4.10 -12.92
C SER A 204 -24.29 3.44 -11.57
N VAL A 205 -25.08 4.08 -10.72
CA VAL A 205 -25.44 3.62 -9.38
C VAL A 205 -26.95 3.72 -9.23
N ALA A 206 -27.59 2.63 -8.80
CA ALA A 206 -29.03 2.62 -8.53
C ALA A 206 -29.32 3.27 -7.17
N LEU A 207 -30.42 4.02 -7.11
CA LEU A 207 -30.97 4.65 -5.91
C LEU A 207 -32.10 3.82 -5.32
N CYS A 208 -32.47 4.06 -4.06
CA CYS A 208 -33.55 3.32 -3.39
C CYS A 208 -34.92 3.45 -4.07
N ASP A 209 -35.21 4.56 -4.77
CA ASP A 209 -36.45 4.78 -5.53
C ASP A 209 -36.44 4.14 -6.92
N GLY A 210 -35.41 3.36 -7.26
CA GLY A 210 -35.18 2.84 -8.61
C GLY A 210 -34.65 3.88 -9.60
N GLY A 211 -34.29 5.08 -9.14
CA GLY A 211 -33.54 6.07 -9.90
C GLY A 211 -32.08 5.67 -10.10
N GLU A 212 -31.34 6.51 -10.84
CA GLU A 212 -29.96 6.24 -11.23
C GLU A 212 -29.11 7.51 -11.13
N VAL A 213 -27.92 7.39 -10.53
CA VAL A 213 -26.89 8.43 -10.59
C VAL A 213 -25.79 7.99 -11.54
N LEU A 214 -25.49 8.83 -12.52
CA LEU A 214 -24.31 8.70 -13.38
C LEU A 214 -23.22 9.66 -12.89
N LEU A 215 -22.07 9.12 -12.49
CA LEU A 215 -20.91 9.90 -12.06
C LEU A 215 -19.71 9.61 -12.95
N PRO A 216 -18.95 10.63 -13.42
CA PRO A 216 -17.61 10.37 -13.89
C PRO A 216 -16.76 9.87 -12.71
N GLY A 217 -15.90 8.88 -12.95
CA GLY A 217 -14.89 8.51 -11.96
C GLY A 217 -13.99 9.68 -11.56
N PRO A 218 -13.36 9.63 -10.38
CA PRO A 218 -12.34 10.61 -10.01
C PRO A 218 -11.08 10.46 -10.87
N GLY A 219 -10.31 11.53 -10.93
CA GLY A 219 -9.04 11.63 -11.63
C GLY A 219 -7.91 10.87 -10.92
N GLU A 220 -6.70 11.10 -11.41
CA GLU A 220 -5.54 10.27 -11.07
C GLU A 220 -5.28 10.14 -9.56
N GLY A 221 -5.18 8.89 -9.10
CA GLY A 221 -4.75 8.52 -7.75
C GLY A 221 -5.88 8.25 -6.76
N PHE A 222 -7.14 8.34 -7.16
CA PHE A 222 -8.25 7.71 -6.47
C PHE A 222 -8.51 6.31 -7.03
N ALA A 223 -8.78 5.35 -6.17
CA ALA A 223 -9.07 3.98 -6.54
C ALA A 223 -10.41 3.54 -5.95
N GLU A 224 -11.24 2.91 -6.77
CA GLU A 224 -12.53 2.38 -6.35
C GLU A 224 -12.33 1.33 -5.26
N ARG A 225 -13.20 1.37 -4.25
CA ARG A 225 -13.24 0.42 -3.15
C ARG A 225 -14.67 -0.02 -2.90
N THR A 226 -14.82 -1.28 -2.53
CA THR A 226 -16.08 -1.78 -1.98
C THR A 226 -16.27 -1.14 -0.61
N SER A 227 -17.33 -0.34 -0.45
CA SER A 227 -17.68 0.19 0.86
C SER A 227 -18.11 -0.93 1.81
N ALA A 228 -17.72 -0.82 3.09
CA ALA A 228 -18.23 -1.68 4.16
C ALA A 228 -19.49 -1.10 4.85
N ALA A 229 -19.83 0.17 4.55
CA ALA A 229 -21.00 0.86 5.09
C ALA A 229 -22.18 0.70 4.13
N GLY A 230 -23.32 0.22 4.63
CA GLY A 230 -24.51 -0.08 3.82
C GLY A 230 -25.17 1.13 3.16
N GLU A 231 -24.89 2.34 3.64
CA GLU A 231 -25.45 3.61 3.14
C GLU A 231 -24.62 4.22 1.99
N VAL A 232 -23.38 3.75 1.81
CA VAL A 232 -22.46 4.26 0.78
C VAL A 232 -22.56 3.40 -0.47
N LEU A 233 -23.06 4.01 -1.54
CA LEU A 233 -23.35 3.35 -2.80
C LEU A 233 -22.10 3.20 -3.68
N LEU A 234 -21.16 4.15 -3.60
CA LEU A 234 -19.92 4.13 -4.36
C LEU A 234 -18.82 4.86 -3.59
N ALA A 235 -17.61 4.29 -3.54
CA ALA A 235 -16.49 4.89 -2.83
C ALA A 235 -15.17 4.78 -3.60
N PHE A 236 -14.37 5.83 -3.52
CA PHE A 236 -13.02 5.91 -4.06
C PHE A 236 -12.08 6.45 -3.00
N GLU A 237 -10.92 5.83 -2.86
CA GLU A 237 -9.94 6.25 -1.87
C GLU A 237 -8.60 6.59 -2.51
N ARG A 238 -7.96 7.61 -1.95
CA ARG A 238 -6.58 7.94 -2.22
C ARG A 238 -5.72 7.51 -1.05
N ALA A 239 -4.87 6.52 -1.28
CA ALA A 239 -3.92 6.06 -0.28
C ALA A 239 -2.82 7.10 -0.04
N GLY A 240 -2.45 7.28 1.23
CA GLY A 240 -1.24 7.99 1.62
C GLY A 240 0.02 7.13 1.43
N ARG A 241 1.18 7.73 1.71
CA ARG A 241 2.48 7.00 1.69
C ARG A 241 2.50 5.79 2.64
N GLY A 242 1.69 5.82 3.71
CA GLY A 242 1.54 4.75 4.69
C GLY A 242 0.56 3.65 4.27
N GLY A 243 -0.27 3.86 3.25
CA GLY A 243 -1.31 2.90 2.81
C GLY A 243 -2.69 3.29 3.29
N ASP A 244 -2.77 3.93 4.46
CA ASP A 244 -4.03 4.48 4.98
C ASP A 244 -4.61 5.52 4.02
N PRO A 245 -5.95 5.55 3.86
CA PRO A 245 -6.61 6.57 3.05
C PRO A 245 -6.31 7.96 3.62
N VAL A 246 -5.89 8.87 2.76
CA VAL A 246 -5.69 10.29 3.09
C VAL A 246 -6.78 11.18 2.51
N ALA A 247 -7.54 10.66 1.55
CA ALA A 247 -8.78 11.25 1.07
C ALA A 247 -9.72 10.15 0.57
N SER A 248 -11.02 10.37 0.74
CA SER A 248 -12.07 9.50 0.23
C SER A 248 -13.13 10.33 -0.48
N LEU A 249 -13.53 9.90 -1.67
CA LEU A 249 -14.64 10.45 -2.44
C LEU A 249 -15.73 9.39 -2.49
N TYR A 250 -16.95 9.72 -2.06
CA TYR A 250 -18.02 8.73 -2.02
C TYR A 250 -19.39 9.33 -2.33
N LEU A 251 -20.27 8.46 -2.80
CA LEU A 251 -21.68 8.71 -3.05
C LEU A 251 -22.51 7.93 -2.03
N ALA A 252 -23.47 8.60 -1.42
CA ALA A 252 -24.42 8.00 -0.49
C ALA A 252 -25.84 8.58 -0.70
N GLU A 253 -26.84 7.86 -0.19
CA GLU A 253 -28.17 8.42 0.07
C GLU A 253 -28.22 8.89 1.53
N ALA A 254 -28.76 10.07 1.75
CA ALA A 254 -28.93 10.67 3.07
C ALA A 254 -30.39 11.10 3.26
N GLU A 255 -30.85 11.07 4.51
CA GLU A 255 -32.16 11.64 4.86
C GLU A 255 -32.18 13.15 4.59
N TRP A 256 -33.33 13.66 4.18
CA TRP A 256 -33.51 15.05 3.82
C TRP A 256 -34.87 15.59 4.23
N ASP A 257 -34.87 16.56 5.13
CA ASP A 257 -36.06 17.35 5.43
C ASP A 257 -36.21 18.53 4.45
N ALA A 258 -37.21 18.45 3.57
CA ALA A 258 -37.51 19.48 2.59
C ALA A 258 -38.14 20.74 3.20
N GLU A 259 -38.80 20.66 4.36
CA GLU A 259 -39.54 21.80 4.93
C GLU A 259 -38.60 22.87 5.52
N ALA A 260 -37.41 22.47 6.00
CA ALA A 260 -36.42 23.37 6.62
C ALA A 260 -35.16 23.62 5.77
N ASP A 261 -35.21 23.37 4.46
CA ASP A 261 -34.02 23.39 3.59
C ASP A 261 -32.88 22.50 4.12
N GLY A 262 -33.24 21.31 4.62
CA GLY A 262 -32.34 20.34 5.23
C GLY A 262 -31.83 20.76 6.60
N GLY A 263 -32.63 21.50 7.39
CA GLY A 263 -32.28 21.95 8.74
C GLY A 263 -31.94 20.81 9.69
N GLU A 264 -32.90 19.91 9.91
CA GLU A 264 -32.73 18.74 10.77
C GLU A 264 -31.66 17.80 10.21
N ALA A 265 -31.68 17.54 8.91
CA ALA A 265 -30.67 16.73 8.24
C ALA A 265 -29.24 17.28 8.39
N TRP A 266 -29.07 18.60 8.43
CA TRP A 266 -27.78 19.23 8.70
C TRP A 266 -27.32 19.00 10.14
N ASP A 267 -28.23 19.18 11.12
CA ASP A 267 -27.92 19.01 12.53
C ASP A 267 -27.53 17.55 12.83
N GLU A 268 -28.27 16.58 12.29
CA GLU A 268 -27.95 15.15 12.41
C GLU A 268 -26.62 14.78 11.74
N TRP A 269 -26.39 15.30 10.52
CA TRP A 269 -25.13 15.10 9.81
C TRP A 269 -23.95 15.63 10.61
N LEU A 270 -24.09 16.84 11.18
CA LEU A 270 -23.04 17.46 11.97
C LEU A 270 -22.81 16.71 13.30
N GLU A 271 -23.86 16.30 14.00
CA GLU A 271 -23.76 15.52 15.23
C GLU A 271 -23.03 14.20 14.99
N ARG A 272 -23.39 13.47 13.92
CA ARG A 272 -22.70 12.23 13.52
C ARG A 272 -21.24 12.50 13.17
N TRP A 273 -20.99 13.55 12.40
CA TRP A 273 -19.63 13.93 12.01
C TRP A 273 -18.76 14.25 13.23
N GLU A 274 -19.27 15.01 14.20
CA GLU A 274 -18.55 15.36 15.43
C GLU A 274 -18.37 14.14 16.36
N GLY A 275 -19.33 13.21 16.37
CA GLY A 275 -19.21 11.94 17.07
C GLY A 275 -18.05 11.09 16.54
N ASP A 276 -17.88 11.03 15.22
CA ASP A 276 -16.83 10.24 14.57
C ASP A 276 -15.46 10.94 14.55
N ASN A 277 -15.44 12.27 14.39
CA ASN A 277 -14.20 13.02 14.11
C ASN A 277 -13.75 13.92 15.27
N GLY A 278 -14.57 14.08 16.31
CA GLY A 278 -14.43 15.09 17.35
C GLY A 278 -14.97 16.46 16.93
N PRO A 279 -15.00 17.44 17.86
CA PRO A 279 -15.69 18.71 17.66
C PRO A 279 -15.17 19.49 16.46
N ALA A 280 -16.09 20.09 15.71
CA ALA A 280 -15.77 20.94 14.58
C ALA A 280 -15.12 22.24 15.05
N ARG A 281 -14.15 22.71 14.27
CA ARG A 281 -13.53 24.04 14.43
C ARG A 281 -14.16 25.07 13.50
N SER A 282 -14.69 24.61 12.37
CA SER A 282 -15.44 25.41 11.42
C SER A 282 -16.46 24.54 10.73
N VAL A 283 -17.64 25.10 10.50
CA VAL A 283 -18.73 24.49 9.75
C VAL A 283 -19.31 25.53 8.81
N SER A 284 -19.82 25.09 7.66
CA SER A 284 -20.56 25.95 6.75
C SER A 284 -21.68 25.20 6.05
N ARG A 285 -22.80 25.89 5.87
CA ARG A 285 -23.96 25.43 5.12
C ARG A 285 -24.28 26.47 4.06
N GLU A 286 -24.02 26.15 2.81
CA GLU A 286 -24.06 27.10 1.70
C GLU A 286 -24.86 26.55 0.50
N PRO A 287 -25.48 27.42 -0.31
CA PRO A 287 -25.97 27.02 -1.63
C PRO A 287 -24.83 26.50 -2.52
N CYS A 288 -25.14 25.53 -3.39
CA CYS A 288 -24.23 24.99 -4.40
C CYS A 288 -24.87 25.12 -5.79
N GLY A 289 -24.04 25.22 -6.84
CA GLY A 289 -24.48 25.31 -8.23
C GLY A 289 -23.68 24.38 -9.15
N GLU A 290 -23.30 23.21 -8.65
CA GLU A 290 -22.39 22.29 -9.33
C GLU A 290 -23.16 21.10 -9.86
N GLY A 291 -23.59 21.17 -11.14
CA GLY A 291 -24.39 20.12 -11.77
C GLY A 291 -25.75 19.96 -11.08
N PRO A 292 -26.17 18.74 -10.69
CA PRO A 292 -27.45 18.50 -10.03
C PRO A 292 -27.45 18.86 -8.53
N PHE A 293 -26.29 19.21 -7.94
CA PHE A 293 -26.16 19.48 -6.51
C PHE A 293 -26.45 20.95 -6.18
N THR A 294 -27.33 21.18 -5.22
CA THR A 294 -27.86 22.51 -4.88
C THR A 294 -27.44 23.00 -3.49
N ARG A 295 -26.81 22.14 -2.69
CA ARG A 295 -26.32 22.45 -1.34
C ARG A 295 -24.89 21.97 -1.14
N ARG A 296 -24.15 22.71 -0.32
CA ARG A 296 -22.78 22.40 0.11
C ARG A 296 -22.70 22.48 1.63
N TRP A 297 -22.30 21.38 2.23
CA TRP A 297 -22.06 21.24 3.66
C TRP A 297 -20.58 21.02 3.89
N GLU A 298 -20.01 21.71 4.88
CA GLU A 298 -18.61 21.55 5.27
C GLU A 298 -18.50 21.46 6.78
N ALA A 299 -17.69 20.51 7.25
CA ALA A 299 -17.24 20.43 8.63
C ALA A 299 -15.74 20.13 8.67
N ARG A 300 -15.03 20.80 9.58
CA ARG A 300 -13.57 20.70 9.63
C ARG A 300 -13.03 20.84 11.04
N ASN A 301 -12.01 20.04 11.32
CA ASN A 301 -11.14 20.22 12.48
C ASN A 301 -9.66 19.96 12.11
N GLY A 302 -8.82 19.66 13.10
CA GLY A 302 -7.39 19.40 12.86
C GLY A 302 -7.08 18.06 12.19
N SER A 303 -7.97 17.07 12.39
CA SER A 303 -7.82 15.69 11.93
C SER A 303 -8.58 15.42 10.63
N CYS A 304 -9.69 16.10 10.37
CA CYS A 304 -10.56 15.83 9.23
C CYS A 304 -11.12 17.13 8.62
N LEU A 305 -11.42 17.06 7.32
CA LEU A 305 -12.28 17.96 6.58
C LEU A 305 -13.26 17.08 5.81
N THR A 306 -14.55 17.38 5.91
CA THR A 306 -15.57 16.82 5.03
C THR A 306 -16.25 17.93 4.25
N VAL A 307 -16.36 17.77 2.93
CA VAL A 307 -17.20 18.59 2.06
C VAL A 307 -18.23 17.68 1.43
N ALA A 308 -19.51 17.94 1.65
CA ALA A 308 -20.63 17.19 1.09
C ALA A 308 -21.45 18.08 0.15
N LEU A 309 -21.69 17.62 -1.07
CA LEU A 309 -22.58 18.25 -2.05
C LEU A 309 -23.87 17.46 -2.10
N LEU A 310 -25.01 18.14 -1.91
CA LEU A 310 -26.32 17.47 -1.80
C LEU A 310 -27.26 17.88 -2.92
N ALA A 311 -27.96 16.89 -3.45
CA ALA A 311 -29.06 17.03 -4.40
C ALA A 311 -30.34 16.45 -3.76
N PRO A 312 -31.17 17.30 -3.12
CA PRO A 312 -32.43 16.89 -2.52
C PRO A 312 -33.39 16.28 -3.53
N ARG A 313 -34.19 15.33 -3.07
CA ARG A 313 -35.20 14.63 -3.86
C ARG A 313 -36.59 14.76 -3.25
N PRO A 314 -37.66 14.58 -4.05
CA PRO A 314 -39.04 14.72 -3.57
C PRO A 314 -39.48 13.68 -2.54
N ASP A 315 -38.76 12.57 -2.39
CA ASP A 315 -39.07 11.44 -1.51
C ASP A 315 -38.49 11.59 -0.09
N GLY A 316 -37.99 12.78 0.26
CA GLY A 316 -37.40 13.04 1.58
C GLY A 316 -35.98 12.49 1.73
N LEU A 317 -35.31 12.15 0.63
CA LEU A 317 -33.90 11.78 0.59
C LEU A 317 -33.08 12.84 -0.18
N ALA A 318 -31.76 12.76 -0.05
CA ALA A 318 -30.82 13.49 -0.87
C ALA A 318 -29.72 12.55 -1.38
N VAL A 319 -29.29 12.79 -2.62
CA VAL A 319 -28.02 12.22 -3.11
C VAL A 319 -26.89 13.08 -2.56
N MET A 320 -25.96 12.46 -1.83
CA MET A 320 -24.83 13.12 -1.20
C MET A 320 -23.52 12.65 -1.81
N LEU A 321 -22.78 13.57 -2.46
CA LEU A 321 -21.43 13.35 -2.96
C LEU A 321 -20.43 14.05 -2.04
N SER A 322 -19.56 13.26 -1.40
CA SER A 322 -18.70 13.74 -0.32
C SER A 322 -17.22 13.55 -0.60
N LEU A 323 -16.42 14.47 -0.07
CA LEU A 323 -14.96 14.37 0.08
C LEU A 323 -14.61 14.38 1.56
N ASP A 324 -13.97 13.33 2.04
CA ASP A 324 -13.28 13.32 3.33
C ASP A 324 -11.77 13.46 3.12
N ALA A 325 -11.11 14.32 3.89
CA ALA A 325 -9.68 14.55 3.80
C ALA A 325 -8.99 14.53 5.17
N ALA A 326 -8.01 13.63 5.31
CA ALA A 326 -7.28 13.45 6.55
C ALA A 326 -6.18 14.52 6.76
N ARG A 327 -6.16 15.10 7.95
CA ARG A 327 -5.23 16.14 8.44
C ARG A 327 -5.08 17.28 7.43
N PRO A 328 -6.17 18.02 7.13
CA PRO A 328 -6.21 18.99 6.04
C PRO A 328 -5.14 20.08 6.16
N GLY A 329 -4.80 20.49 7.39
CA GLY A 329 -3.75 21.49 7.64
C GLY A 329 -2.35 21.06 7.19
N ARG A 330 -2.02 19.76 7.20
CA ARG A 330 -0.72 19.24 6.71
C ARG A 330 -0.71 19.04 5.19
N ARG A 331 -1.85 19.20 4.52
CA ARG A 331 -2.07 18.81 3.12
C ARG A 331 -2.85 19.85 2.32
N SER A 332 -2.82 21.12 2.72
CA SER A 332 -3.66 22.18 2.14
C SER A 332 -3.67 22.23 0.60
N LYS A 333 -2.50 22.11 -0.05
CA LYS A 333 -2.40 22.07 -1.53
C LYS A 333 -2.99 20.81 -2.17
N ALA A 334 -2.98 19.68 -1.47
CA ALA A 334 -3.60 18.45 -1.98
C ALA A 334 -5.11 18.50 -1.78
N VAL A 335 -5.55 18.99 -0.62
CA VAL A 335 -6.97 19.20 -0.30
C VAL A 335 -7.65 20.11 -1.33
N GLY A 336 -7.07 21.27 -1.66
CA GLY A 336 -7.64 22.15 -2.70
C GLY A 336 -7.81 21.46 -4.06
N ARG A 337 -6.86 20.59 -4.45
CA ARG A 337 -6.97 19.80 -5.69
C ARG A 337 -8.05 18.72 -5.60
N TRP A 338 -8.28 18.14 -4.42
CA TRP A 338 -9.33 17.14 -4.23
C TRP A 338 -10.72 17.77 -4.18
N GLU A 339 -10.83 18.99 -3.65
CA GLU A 339 -12.08 19.77 -3.73
C GLU A 339 -12.38 20.19 -5.17
N GLU A 340 -11.38 20.66 -5.93
CA GLU A 340 -11.54 20.92 -7.38
C GLU A 340 -12.04 19.69 -8.14
N GLU A 341 -11.54 18.51 -7.74
CA GLU A 341 -11.92 17.23 -8.31
C GLU A 341 -13.35 16.81 -7.93
N LEU A 342 -13.75 17.00 -6.68
CA LEU A 342 -15.14 16.83 -6.22
C LEU A 342 -16.09 17.69 -7.07
N HIS A 343 -15.76 18.97 -7.25
CA HIS A 343 -16.56 19.89 -8.06
C HIS A 343 -16.59 19.51 -9.55
N ARG A 344 -15.48 19.01 -10.10
CA ARG A 344 -15.44 18.48 -11.47
C ARG A 344 -16.41 17.32 -11.64
N ILE A 345 -16.41 16.38 -10.70
CA ILE A 345 -17.31 15.22 -10.72
C ILE A 345 -18.76 15.69 -10.60
N ALA A 346 -19.04 16.59 -9.64
CA ALA A 346 -20.38 17.13 -9.41
C ALA A 346 -20.98 17.79 -10.66
N ARG A 347 -20.22 18.64 -11.36
CA ARG A 347 -20.67 19.30 -12.61
C ARG A 347 -21.05 18.33 -13.72
N ALA A 348 -20.36 17.21 -13.80
CA ALA A 348 -20.57 16.21 -14.85
C ALA A 348 -21.51 15.07 -14.41
N ALA A 349 -21.97 15.08 -13.15
CA ALA A 349 -22.93 14.13 -12.63
C ALA A 349 -24.31 14.33 -13.27
N THR A 350 -25.07 13.24 -13.40
CA THR A 350 -26.48 13.29 -13.78
C THR A 350 -27.28 12.42 -12.82
N ILE A 351 -28.39 12.95 -12.32
CA ILE A 351 -29.35 12.20 -11.49
C ILE A 351 -30.61 12.00 -12.31
N ARG A 352 -31.02 10.74 -12.49
CA ARG A 352 -32.27 10.37 -13.13
C ARG A 352 -33.22 9.85 -12.05
N PRO A 353 -34.39 10.47 -11.86
CA PRO A 353 -35.36 10.00 -10.88
C PRO A 353 -35.91 8.62 -11.28
N GLY A 354 -36.32 7.83 -10.30
CA GLY A 354 -37.10 6.61 -10.53
C GLY A 354 -38.40 6.90 -11.28
N LYS A 355 -39.00 5.87 -11.88
CA LYS A 355 -40.38 6.02 -12.38
C LYS A 355 -41.29 6.25 -11.19
N PRO A 356 -42.22 7.22 -11.25
CA PRO A 356 -43.22 7.34 -10.20
C PRO A 356 -43.98 6.02 -10.11
N GLU A 357 -44.19 5.52 -8.89
CA GLU A 357 -45.16 4.46 -8.65
C GLU A 357 -46.50 4.98 -9.16
N THR A 358 -46.97 4.41 -10.28
CA THR A 358 -48.36 4.57 -10.67
C THR A 358 -49.15 3.69 -9.73
N ASP A 359 -49.85 4.31 -8.78
CA ASP A 359 -50.92 3.66 -8.01
C ASP A 359 -51.90 3.02 -9.01
N GLU A 360 -51.90 1.69 -9.10
CA GLU A 360 -53.01 0.90 -9.66
C GLU A 360 -54.01 0.51 -8.56
#